data_AF-A0A2A5NN60-F1
#
_entry.id   AF-A0A2A5NN60-F1
#
_cell.length_a   1.000
_cell.length_b   1.000
_cell.length_c   1.000
_cell.angle_alpha   90.00
_cell.angle_beta   90.00
_cell.angle_gamma   90.00
#
_symmetry.space_group_name_H-M   'P 1'
#
loop_
_entity.id
_entity.type
_entity.pdbx_description
1 polymer ?
#
loop_
_entity_poly.entity_id
_entity_poly.type
_entity_poly.pdbx_seq_one_letter_code
_entity_poly.pdbx_strand_id
1 'polypeptide(L)'
;MVPLVGARPVVNTTVARVSAAVVGGLGAVLVLAGCATGPAIGPVAGVGVGARTTVDAPPWPAPTDLAARADAAGLSNVWGQRLAEHVHTHLTVLEGDTPVTVPGNIGHSDRQRFAAQIHTHDTSGIIHVESPTKETFTLGQFFDEWGVTFDAWHVGGLRGETTVWVDGRRYYGNPRSIELTNLRQVVIDVTTVGEVPHRPAPFDWPPQYH
;
A
#
# COMPACT_ATOMS: atom_id res chain seq x y z
N MET A 1 -35.09 49.69 -37.24
CA MET A 1 -34.41 49.22 -38.46
C MET A 1 -33.10 48.54 -38.05
N VAL A 2 -32.87 47.31 -38.51
CA VAL A 2 -31.70 46.43 -38.27
C VAL A 2 -31.06 46.13 -39.63
N PRO A 3 -29.74 45.89 -39.72
CA PRO A 3 -29.23 44.57 -40.14
C PRO A 3 -28.06 44.10 -39.23
N LEU A 4 -28.07 42.89 -38.65
CA LEU A 4 -27.78 41.54 -39.19
C LEU A 4 -26.31 41.30 -39.57
N VAL A 5 -25.56 40.68 -38.65
CA VAL A 5 -24.26 40.03 -38.84
C VAL A 5 -24.49 38.51 -38.87
N GLY A 6 -23.92 37.85 -39.88
CA GLY A 6 -24.10 36.42 -40.16
C GLY A 6 -23.27 35.48 -39.27
N ALA A 7 -23.91 34.39 -38.85
CA ALA A 7 -23.32 33.27 -38.12
C ALA A 7 -22.79 32.19 -39.07
N ARG A 8 -21.71 31.50 -38.68
CA ARG A 8 -21.20 30.28 -39.34
C ARG A 8 -21.64 29.03 -38.55
N PRO A 9 -21.96 27.90 -39.22
CA PRO A 9 -22.52 26.72 -38.56
C PRO A 9 -21.44 25.79 -37.98
N VAL A 10 -21.80 25.16 -36.85
CA VAL A 10 -21.13 24.03 -36.22
C VAL A 10 -21.75 22.75 -36.76
N VAL A 11 -20.94 21.79 -37.22
CA VAL A 11 -21.39 20.48 -37.69
C VAL A 11 -21.25 19.48 -36.55
N ASN A 12 -22.38 18.91 -36.12
CA ASN A 12 -22.49 17.85 -35.13
C ASN A 12 -22.81 16.55 -35.89
N THR A 13 -22.08 15.45 -35.66
CA THR A 13 -22.34 14.18 -36.33
C THR A 13 -22.63 13.10 -35.28
N THR A 14 -23.92 12.86 -35.07
CA THR A 14 -24.47 11.69 -34.38
C THR A 14 -24.62 10.56 -35.40
N VAL A 15 -24.05 9.38 -35.15
CA VAL A 15 -24.37 8.17 -35.93
C VAL A 15 -25.22 7.24 -35.07
N ALA A 16 -26.41 6.95 -35.59
CA ALA A 16 -27.46 6.16 -34.97
C ALA A 16 -27.18 4.65 -35.06
N ARG A 17 -27.70 3.91 -34.07
CA ARG A 17 -27.76 2.44 -34.03
C ARG A 17 -28.87 1.96 -34.97
N VAL A 18 -28.58 0.94 -35.78
CA VAL A 18 -29.59 0.19 -36.54
C VAL A 18 -29.73 -1.20 -35.93
N SER A 19 -30.92 -1.50 -35.43
CA SER A 19 -31.40 -2.84 -35.11
C SER A 19 -32.24 -3.35 -36.27
N ALA A 20 -32.04 -4.60 -36.69
CA ALA A 20 -32.98 -5.31 -37.55
C ALA A 20 -33.14 -6.75 -37.06
N ALA A 21 -34.40 -7.13 -36.85
CA ALA A 21 -34.86 -8.49 -36.59
C ALA A 21 -35.61 -9.02 -37.83
N VAL A 22 -35.75 -10.35 -37.93
CA VAL A 22 -36.76 -11.20 -38.64
C VAL A 22 -36.07 -12.55 -38.91
N VAL A 23 -36.32 -13.63 -38.15
CA VAL A 23 -37.41 -14.64 -38.16
C VAL A 23 -37.44 -15.57 -39.39
N GLY A 24 -37.19 -16.87 -39.14
CA GLY A 24 -38.01 -17.99 -39.65
C GLY A 24 -37.46 -18.88 -40.78
N GLY A 25 -37.21 -20.16 -40.49
CA GLY A 25 -37.10 -21.22 -41.51
C GLY A 25 -36.52 -22.55 -41.01
N LEU A 26 -37.39 -23.56 -40.79
CA LEU A 26 -37.04 -24.94 -40.44
C LEU A 26 -36.32 -25.66 -41.60
N GLY A 27 -35.25 -26.38 -41.28
CA GLY A 27 -34.62 -27.38 -42.15
C GLY A 27 -33.86 -28.40 -41.31
N ALA A 28 -34.42 -29.59 -41.16
CA ALA A 28 -33.83 -30.69 -40.40
C ALA A 28 -32.57 -31.22 -41.10
N VAL A 29 -31.45 -31.26 -40.36
CA VAL A 29 -30.25 -32.02 -40.75
C VAL A 29 -29.82 -32.88 -39.57
N LEU A 30 -29.88 -34.19 -39.80
CA LEU A 30 -29.50 -35.28 -38.92
C LEU A 30 -27.97 -35.38 -38.86
N VAL A 31 -27.33 -35.14 -37.71
CA VAL A 31 -25.92 -35.50 -37.47
C VAL A 31 -25.71 -36.04 -36.06
N LEU A 32 -25.60 -37.38 -36.02
CA LEU A 32 -24.80 -38.26 -35.14
C LEU A 32 -24.45 -37.77 -33.72
N ALA A 33 -24.98 -38.49 -32.73
CA ALA A 33 -24.52 -38.49 -31.35
C ALA A 33 -23.06 -38.99 -31.26
N GLY A 34 -22.13 -38.06 -31.01
CA GLY A 34 -20.78 -38.35 -30.57
C GLY A 34 -20.64 -38.04 -29.08
N CYS A 35 -20.47 -39.07 -28.25
CA CYS A 35 -20.04 -38.91 -26.87
C CYS A 35 -18.60 -38.37 -26.86
N ALA A 36 -18.43 -37.08 -26.59
CA ALA A 36 -17.13 -36.49 -26.30
C ALA A 36 -17.10 -36.10 -24.82
N THR A 37 -16.40 -36.90 -24.02
CA THR A 37 -15.90 -36.50 -22.71
C THR A 37 -14.89 -35.37 -22.90
N GLY A 38 -15.36 -34.12 -22.84
CA GLY A 38 -14.48 -32.96 -22.69
C GLY A 38 -14.09 -32.80 -21.21
N PRO A 39 -12.88 -32.28 -20.91
CA PRO A 39 -12.50 -32.02 -19.54
C PRO A 39 -13.40 -30.92 -18.98
N ALA A 40 -13.94 -31.17 -17.78
CA ALA A 40 -14.61 -30.14 -17.01
C ALA A 40 -13.61 -29.00 -16.77
N ILE A 41 -13.90 -27.84 -17.34
CA ILE A 41 -13.18 -26.60 -17.02
C ILE A 41 -13.58 -26.30 -15.57
N GLY A 42 -12.72 -26.71 -14.63
CA GLY A 42 -12.83 -26.28 -13.24
C GLY A 42 -12.77 -24.75 -13.18
N PRO A 43 -13.39 -24.11 -12.17
CA PRO A 43 -13.31 -22.67 -12.04
C PRO A 43 -11.84 -22.27 -11.86
N VAL A 44 -11.28 -21.61 -12.86
CA VAL A 44 -10.06 -20.82 -12.73
C VAL A 44 -10.44 -19.50 -12.07
N ALA A 45 -9.80 -19.25 -10.92
CA ALA A 45 -9.49 -17.98 -10.28
C ALA A 45 -9.90 -17.98 -8.81
N GLY A 46 -8.97 -18.43 -7.97
CA GLY A 46 -8.74 -17.72 -6.73
C GLY A 46 -8.32 -16.30 -7.10
N VAL A 47 -9.27 -15.35 -7.05
CA VAL A 47 -8.91 -13.96 -6.85
C VAL A 47 -8.43 -13.91 -5.41
N GLY A 48 -7.11 -14.03 -5.21
CA GLY A 48 -6.51 -13.53 -3.99
C GLY A 48 -6.91 -12.06 -3.92
N VAL A 49 -7.87 -11.74 -3.06
CA VAL A 49 -8.13 -10.35 -2.70
C VAL A 49 -6.89 -9.92 -1.95
N GLY A 50 -5.88 -9.42 -2.68
CA GLY A 50 -4.69 -8.85 -2.08
C GLY A 50 -5.14 -7.85 -1.03
N ALA A 51 -4.50 -7.88 0.14
CA ALA A 51 -4.86 -7.02 1.25
C ALA A 51 -4.83 -5.56 0.77
N ARG A 52 -6.00 -4.94 0.67
CA ARG A 52 -6.15 -3.61 0.06
C ARG A 52 -5.37 -2.60 0.91
N THR A 53 -4.49 -1.81 0.29
CA THR A 53 -3.86 -0.68 0.98
C THR A 53 -4.84 0.50 1.02
N THR A 54 -4.83 1.29 2.10
CA THR A 54 -5.62 2.52 2.19
C THR A 54 -4.93 3.66 1.44
N VAL A 55 -5.76 4.53 0.86
CA VAL A 55 -5.39 5.83 0.26
C VAL A 55 -6.18 6.96 0.94
N ASP A 56 -6.76 6.67 2.11
CA ASP A 56 -7.53 7.62 2.91
C ASP A 56 -6.59 8.44 3.81
N ALA A 57 -7.06 9.60 4.28
CA ALA A 57 -6.32 10.41 5.25
C ALA A 57 -6.18 9.66 6.60
N PRO A 58 -5.13 9.93 7.39
CA PRO A 58 -4.97 9.36 8.73
C PRO A 58 -6.12 9.80 9.68
N PRO A 59 -6.38 9.08 10.78
CA PRO A 59 -5.56 8.01 11.36
C PRO A 59 -5.70 6.66 10.65
N TRP A 60 -4.58 5.96 10.47
CA TRP A 60 -4.54 4.60 9.91
C TRP A 60 -4.44 3.57 11.04
N PRO A 61 -5.43 2.67 11.21
CA PRO A 61 -5.38 1.66 12.25
C PRO A 61 -4.34 0.58 11.95
N ALA A 62 -3.93 -0.18 12.98
CA ALA A 62 -3.17 -1.41 12.77
C ALA A 62 -4.04 -2.46 12.05
N PRO A 63 -3.50 -3.23 11.10
CA PRO A 63 -4.24 -4.28 10.42
C PRO A 63 -4.56 -5.44 11.36
N THR A 64 -5.67 -6.12 11.10
CA THR A 64 -6.07 -7.32 11.87
C THR A 64 -5.82 -8.62 11.10
N ASP A 65 -5.64 -8.53 9.79
CA ASP A 65 -5.34 -9.60 8.84
C ASP A 65 -3.84 -9.92 8.76
N LEU A 66 -3.21 -10.14 9.93
CA LEU A 66 -1.75 -10.18 10.12
C LEU A 66 -1.01 -11.06 9.10
N ALA A 67 -1.40 -12.33 8.96
CA ALA A 67 -0.72 -13.26 8.05
C ALA A 67 -0.82 -12.81 6.59
N ALA A 68 -2.00 -12.33 6.15
CA ALA A 68 -2.19 -11.87 4.78
C ALA A 68 -1.37 -10.61 4.47
N ARG A 69 -1.21 -9.72 5.47
CA ARG A 69 -0.37 -8.52 5.36
C ARG A 69 1.11 -8.84 5.31
N ALA A 70 1.58 -9.71 6.20
CA ALA A 70 2.96 -10.21 6.17
C ALA A 70 3.27 -10.86 4.82
N ASP A 71 2.41 -11.76 4.34
CA ASP A 71 2.57 -12.41 3.03
C ASP A 71 2.63 -11.38 1.89
N ALA A 72 1.75 -10.37 1.91
CA ALA A 72 1.74 -9.31 0.90
C ALA A 72 3.01 -8.42 0.93
N ALA A 73 3.62 -8.26 2.09
CA ALA A 73 4.89 -7.56 2.29
C ALA A 73 6.12 -8.44 2.06
N GLY A 74 5.93 -9.73 1.76
CA GLY A 74 7.02 -10.70 1.62
C GLY A 74 7.71 -11.02 2.95
N LEU A 75 6.97 -10.99 4.05
CA LEU A 75 7.44 -11.20 5.42
C LEU A 75 6.85 -12.48 5.99
N SER A 76 7.55 -13.09 6.96
CA SER A 76 7.16 -14.34 7.60
C SER A 76 6.85 -14.15 9.09
N ASN A 77 6.01 -15.03 9.66
CA ASN A 77 5.81 -15.09 11.11
C ASN A 77 7.05 -15.70 11.81
N VAL A 78 7.66 -14.96 12.70
CA VAL A 78 8.84 -15.33 13.49
C VAL A 78 8.53 -15.60 14.96
N TRP A 79 7.26 -15.64 15.36
CA TRP A 79 6.89 -15.88 16.75
C TRP A 79 7.54 -17.14 17.33
N GLY A 80 8.28 -16.97 18.43
CA GLY A 80 8.94 -18.06 19.15
C GLY A 80 10.14 -18.67 18.40
N GLN A 81 10.57 -18.07 17.29
CA GLN A 81 11.78 -18.49 16.59
C GLN A 81 13.04 -17.93 17.26
N ARG A 82 14.19 -18.55 16.97
CA ARG A 82 15.50 -17.98 17.34
C ARG A 82 15.87 -16.92 16.32
N LEU A 83 16.27 -15.75 16.79
CA LEU A 83 16.60 -14.61 15.94
C LEU A 83 18.11 -14.53 15.71
N ALA A 84 18.51 -14.34 14.45
CA ALA A 84 19.87 -14.01 14.02
C ALA A 84 20.05 -12.49 13.81
N GLU A 85 18.93 -11.78 13.66
CA GLU A 85 18.84 -10.34 13.52
C GLU A 85 17.75 -9.80 14.43
N HIS A 86 18.08 -8.75 15.17
CA HIS A 86 17.16 -8.01 16.03
C HIS A 86 17.64 -6.56 16.04
N VAL A 87 16.97 -5.70 15.27
CA VAL A 87 17.34 -4.28 15.13
C VAL A 87 16.11 -3.38 15.16
N HIS A 88 16.32 -2.11 15.48
CA HIS A 88 15.24 -1.14 15.71
C HIS A 88 15.40 0.10 14.84
N THR A 89 14.33 0.54 14.19
CA THR A 89 14.26 1.80 13.42
C THR A 89 13.12 2.65 13.96
N HIS A 90 13.32 3.94 14.19
CA HIS A 90 12.23 4.84 14.56
C HIS A 90 11.67 5.56 13.33
N LEU A 91 10.34 5.53 13.18
CA LEU A 91 9.61 6.24 12.13
C LEU A 91 8.75 7.35 12.72
N THR A 92 8.93 8.57 12.20
CA THR A 92 8.01 9.69 12.40
C THR A 92 7.30 10.02 11.09
N VAL A 93 5.98 10.15 11.15
CA VAL A 93 5.16 10.63 10.03
C VAL A 93 4.49 11.94 10.46
N LEU A 94 4.57 12.97 9.63
CA LEU A 94 4.00 14.28 9.88
C LEU A 94 3.11 14.72 8.70
N GLU A 95 2.04 15.43 9.01
CA GLU A 95 1.27 16.27 8.09
C GLU A 95 1.58 17.73 8.48
N GLY A 96 2.64 18.29 7.90
CA GLY A 96 3.24 19.54 8.34
C GLY A 96 3.74 19.46 9.77
N ASP A 97 3.28 20.36 10.65
CA ASP A 97 3.65 20.32 12.07
C ASP A 97 2.83 19.31 12.90
N THR A 98 1.91 18.55 12.28
CA THR A 98 1.00 17.62 12.98
C THR A 98 1.52 16.18 12.92
N PRO A 99 1.83 15.54 14.06
CA PRO A 99 2.21 14.13 14.07
C PRO A 99 1.07 13.20 13.66
N VAL A 100 1.39 12.25 12.77
CA VAL A 100 0.52 11.13 12.42
C VAL A 100 0.96 9.89 13.20
N THR A 101 0.04 9.31 13.96
CA THR A 101 0.32 8.14 14.79
C THR A 101 0.67 6.92 13.93
N VAL A 102 1.85 6.34 14.17
CA VAL A 102 2.16 4.95 13.81
C VAL A 102 1.58 4.06 14.90
N PRO A 103 0.58 3.20 14.61
CA PRO A 103 -0.06 2.39 15.63
C PRO A 103 0.87 1.29 16.14
N GLY A 104 0.66 0.90 17.39
CA GLY A 104 1.23 -0.34 17.92
C GLY A 104 0.56 -1.57 17.32
N ASN A 105 1.24 -2.71 17.43
CA ASN A 105 0.77 -4.01 16.96
C ASN A 105 0.53 -4.10 15.44
N ILE A 106 1.24 -3.30 14.64
CA ILE A 106 1.39 -3.62 13.21
C ILE A 106 2.21 -4.90 13.13
N GLY A 107 1.70 -5.93 12.47
CA GLY A 107 2.39 -7.21 12.31
C GLY A 107 2.59 -8.01 13.61
N HIS A 108 1.95 -7.65 14.71
CA HIS A 108 2.19 -8.30 16.02
C HIS A 108 0.89 -8.63 16.78
N SER A 109 0.82 -9.81 17.40
CA SER A 109 -0.26 -10.19 18.31
C SER A 109 0.13 -11.37 19.21
N ASP A 110 0.24 -11.10 20.52
CA ASP A 110 0.46 -12.14 21.53
C ASP A 110 -0.66 -13.19 21.55
N ARG A 111 -1.91 -12.73 21.43
CA ARG A 111 -3.09 -13.60 21.43
C ARG A 111 -3.04 -14.61 20.28
N GLN A 112 -2.57 -14.17 19.12
CA GLN A 112 -2.47 -15.02 17.93
C GLN A 112 -1.12 -15.73 17.83
N ARG A 113 -0.18 -15.45 18.74
CA ARG A 113 1.21 -15.93 18.68
C ARG A 113 1.82 -15.62 17.32
N PHE A 114 1.75 -14.34 16.97
CA PHE A 114 2.17 -13.84 15.66
C PHE A 114 3.07 -12.62 15.83
N ALA A 115 4.21 -12.64 15.16
CA ALA A 115 5.08 -11.50 14.95
C ALA A 115 5.65 -11.63 13.54
N ALA A 116 5.31 -10.72 12.64
CA ALA A 116 6.00 -10.64 11.37
C ALA A 116 7.44 -10.18 11.59
N GLN A 117 8.33 -10.46 10.64
CA GLN A 117 9.72 -10.04 10.71
C GLN A 117 9.86 -8.54 10.92
N ILE A 118 8.92 -7.73 10.42
CA ILE A 118 8.83 -6.30 10.70
C ILE A 118 7.56 -6.05 11.51
N HIS A 119 7.65 -5.42 12.68
CA HIS A 119 6.46 -5.13 13.48
C HIS A 119 6.64 -3.94 14.44
N THR A 120 5.55 -3.47 15.05
CA THR A 120 5.57 -2.50 16.16
C THR A 120 4.92 -3.08 17.40
N HIS A 121 5.40 -2.73 18.59
CA HIS A 121 4.74 -3.11 19.85
C HIS A 121 3.76 -2.06 20.37
N ASP A 122 4.06 -0.77 20.15
CA ASP A 122 3.29 0.35 20.69
C ASP A 122 3.27 1.56 19.72
N THR A 123 2.73 2.69 20.18
CA THR A 123 2.59 3.91 19.38
C THR A 123 3.84 4.80 19.38
N SER A 124 5.00 4.32 19.84
CA SER A 124 6.25 5.10 19.82
C SER A 124 6.78 5.34 18.41
N GLY A 125 6.36 4.54 17.42
CA GLY A 125 6.93 4.55 16.08
C GLY A 125 8.22 3.73 15.94
N ILE A 126 8.62 2.98 16.98
CA ILE A 126 9.73 2.03 16.88
C ILE A 126 9.27 0.80 16.10
N ILE A 127 9.91 0.61 14.95
CA ILE A 127 9.80 -0.56 14.08
C ILE A 127 10.88 -1.55 14.50
N HIS A 128 10.45 -2.75 14.85
CA HIS A 128 11.28 -3.90 15.15
C HIS A 128 11.52 -4.69 13.87
N VAL A 129 12.76 -5.11 13.66
CA VAL A 129 13.13 -6.14 12.70
C VAL A 129 13.66 -7.32 13.49
N GLU A 130 12.96 -8.44 13.42
CA GLU A 130 13.31 -9.70 14.07
C GLU A 130 13.31 -10.81 13.02
N SER A 131 14.47 -11.38 12.70
CA SER A 131 14.57 -12.41 11.66
C SER A 131 15.44 -13.59 12.09
N PRO A 132 15.08 -14.85 11.72
CA PRO A 132 15.93 -16.03 11.92
C PRO A 132 17.18 -16.02 11.03
N THR A 133 17.24 -15.13 10.04
CA THR A 133 18.37 -14.93 9.13
C THR A 133 18.75 -13.45 9.05
N LYS A 134 19.97 -13.14 8.61
CA LYS A 134 20.36 -11.76 8.32
C LYS A 134 19.98 -11.42 6.88
N GLU A 135 19.17 -10.39 6.70
CA GLU A 135 18.71 -9.93 5.39
C GLU A 135 18.36 -8.45 5.41
N THR A 136 18.16 -7.86 4.23
CA THR A 136 17.79 -6.45 4.15
C THR A 136 16.28 -6.29 4.21
N PHE A 137 15.80 -5.60 5.24
CA PHE A 137 14.41 -5.17 5.35
C PHE A 137 14.28 -3.68 5.04
N THR A 138 13.13 -3.29 4.48
CA THR A 138 12.92 -1.93 3.98
C THR A 138 11.67 -1.29 4.54
N LEU A 139 11.68 0.04 4.56
CA LEU A 139 10.51 0.84 4.92
C LEU A 139 9.30 0.55 4.03
N GLY A 140 9.51 0.22 2.75
CA GLY A 140 8.44 -0.19 1.86
C GLY A 140 7.68 -1.42 2.36
N GLN A 141 8.38 -2.45 2.83
CA GLN A 141 7.76 -3.65 3.40
C GLN A 141 6.95 -3.34 4.65
N PHE A 142 7.44 -2.43 5.50
CA PHE A 142 6.67 -1.97 6.66
C PHE A 142 5.34 -1.32 6.27
N PHE A 143 5.33 -0.45 5.25
CA PHE A 143 4.10 0.18 4.75
C PHE A 143 3.16 -0.81 4.06
N ASP A 144 3.71 -1.82 3.37
CA ASP A 144 2.92 -2.89 2.75
C ASP A 144 2.24 -3.76 3.82
N GLU A 145 2.96 -4.10 4.90
CA GLU A 145 2.40 -4.83 6.05
C GLU A 145 1.39 -3.98 6.81
N TRP A 146 1.67 -2.69 7.03
CA TRP A 146 0.70 -1.77 7.64
C TRP A 146 -0.53 -1.56 6.74
N GLY A 147 -0.41 -1.80 5.43
CA GLY A 147 -1.50 -1.60 4.50
C GLY A 147 -1.80 -0.13 4.22
N VAL A 148 -0.81 0.75 4.36
CA VAL A 148 -0.91 2.16 3.99
C VAL A 148 -0.15 2.34 2.69
N THR A 149 -0.81 2.91 1.67
CA THR A 149 -0.14 3.14 0.38
C THR A 149 1.06 4.03 0.58
N PHE A 150 2.24 3.57 0.19
CA PHE A 150 3.44 4.40 0.17
C PHE A 150 4.05 4.25 -1.20
N ASP A 151 4.06 5.30 -2.01
CA ASP A 151 4.84 5.30 -3.25
C ASP A 151 6.08 6.19 -3.09
N ALA A 152 6.74 6.57 -4.18
CA ALA A 152 7.95 7.37 -4.08
C ALA A 152 7.73 8.69 -3.30
N TRP A 153 6.54 9.28 -3.35
CA TRP A 153 6.26 10.60 -2.76
C TRP A 153 4.85 10.78 -2.20
N HIS A 154 4.06 9.72 -2.05
CA HIS A 154 2.73 9.79 -1.41
C HIS A 154 2.60 8.77 -0.28
N VAL A 155 2.00 9.20 0.83
CA VAL A 155 1.74 8.39 2.02
C VAL A 155 0.25 8.39 2.32
N GLY A 156 -0.40 7.23 2.21
CA GLY A 156 -1.83 7.04 2.35
C GLY A 156 -2.62 8.08 1.53
N GLY A 157 -3.51 8.80 2.19
CA GLY A 157 -4.28 9.90 1.63
C GLY A 157 -3.74 11.30 1.91
N LEU A 158 -2.54 11.43 2.50
CA LEU A 158 -1.90 12.73 2.68
C LEU A 158 -1.62 13.38 1.33
N ARG A 159 -1.81 14.70 1.24
CA ARG A 159 -1.68 15.48 0.01
C ARG A 159 -0.67 16.60 0.23
N GLY A 160 0.34 16.69 -0.62
CA GLY A 160 1.36 17.71 -0.46
C GLY A 160 2.71 17.36 -1.05
N GLU A 161 3.72 18.12 -0.66
CA GLU A 161 5.12 17.84 -0.94
C GLU A 161 5.68 16.93 0.14
N THR A 162 6.11 15.73 -0.26
CA THR A 162 6.73 14.78 0.67
C THR A 162 8.21 15.05 0.80
N THR A 163 8.64 15.22 2.05
CA THR A 163 10.02 15.40 2.44
C THR A 163 10.43 14.24 3.34
N VAL A 164 11.62 13.69 3.09
CA VAL A 164 12.17 12.60 3.91
C VAL A 164 13.53 12.98 4.48
N TRP A 165 13.75 12.63 5.75
CA TRP A 165 15.07 12.61 6.37
C TRP A 165 15.42 11.22 6.87
N VAL A 166 16.68 10.86 6.69
CA VAL A 166 17.29 9.66 7.24
C VAL A 166 18.47 10.08 8.10
N ASP A 167 18.45 9.73 9.39
CA ASP A 167 19.48 10.05 10.38
C ASP A 167 19.80 11.57 10.39
N GLY A 168 18.74 12.37 10.32
CA GLY A 168 18.80 13.83 10.29
C GLY A 168 19.16 14.44 8.92
N ARG A 169 19.53 13.66 7.91
CA ARG A 169 19.93 14.19 6.60
C ARG A 169 18.80 14.08 5.59
N ARG A 170 18.66 15.09 4.71
CA ARG A 170 17.70 15.04 3.60
C ARG A 170 17.97 13.82 2.72
N TYR A 171 16.90 13.10 2.42
CA TYR A 171 16.94 11.91 1.57
C TYR A 171 16.13 12.19 0.29
N TYR A 172 16.76 11.93 -0.87
CA TYR A 172 16.19 12.24 -2.19
C TYR A 172 15.94 10.98 -3.04
N GLY A 173 16.31 9.81 -2.53
CA GLY A 173 16.05 8.53 -3.21
C GLY A 173 14.60 8.09 -3.06
N ASN A 174 14.29 6.89 -3.55
CA ASN A 174 13.01 6.24 -3.28
C ASN A 174 12.92 5.95 -1.77
N PRO A 175 11.96 6.52 -1.03
CA PRO A 175 11.91 6.32 0.42
C PRO A 175 11.43 4.93 0.81
N ARG A 176 10.74 4.19 -0.09
CA ARG A 176 10.43 2.77 0.13
C ARG A 176 11.68 1.89 0.23
N SER A 177 12.81 2.30 -0.34
CA SER A 177 14.05 1.51 -0.32
C SER A 177 14.95 1.80 0.88
N ILE A 178 14.49 2.62 1.85
CA ILE A 178 15.27 2.90 3.05
C ILE A 178 15.38 1.61 3.88
N GLU A 179 16.61 1.18 4.14
CA GLU A 179 16.89 -0.02 4.94
C GLU A 179 16.61 0.22 6.43
N LEU A 180 15.93 -0.74 7.05
CA LEU A 180 15.66 -0.77 8.48
C LEU A 180 16.88 -1.35 9.22
N THR A 181 17.70 -0.47 9.77
CA THR A 181 18.92 -0.84 10.50
C THR A 181 18.86 -0.35 11.94
N ASN A 182 19.74 -0.86 12.81
CA ASN A 182 19.67 -0.51 14.22
C ASN A 182 19.86 0.99 14.47
N LEU A 183 18.98 1.55 15.30
CA LEU A 183 18.88 2.96 15.69
C LEU A 183 18.74 3.96 14.52
N ARG A 184 18.32 3.48 13.34
CA ARG A 184 17.95 4.32 12.20
C ARG A 184 16.80 5.24 12.60
N GLN A 185 16.84 6.49 12.16
CA GLN A 185 15.72 7.42 12.32
C GLN A 185 15.22 7.89 10.95
N VAL A 186 13.94 7.67 10.69
CA VAL A 186 13.28 8.14 9.47
C VAL A 186 12.18 9.13 9.84
N VAL A 187 12.21 10.30 9.21
CA VAL A 187 11.11 11.27 9.29
C VAL A 187 10.54 11.43 7.89
N ILE A 188 9.23 11.28 7.77
CA ILE A 188 8.46 11.61 6.58
C ILE A 188 7.53 12.77 6.96
N ASP A 189 7.61 13.87 6.23
CA ASP A 189 6.76 15.03 6.41
C ASP A 189 6.07 15.36 5.09
N VAL A 190 4.75 15.49 5.12
CA VAL A 190 3.93 15.89 3.98
C VAL A 190 3.37 17.29 4.26
N THR A 191 3.90 18.29 3.57
CA THR A 191 3.51 19.69 3.75
C THR A 191 2.63 20.21 2.62
N THR A 192 1.96 21.34 2.83
CA THR A 192 1.35 22.05 1.69
C THR A 192 2.44 22.50 0.72
N VAL A 193 2.13 22.56 -0.58
CA VAL A 193 3.08 23.00 -1.62
C VAL A 193 3.66 24.38 -1.28
N GLY A 194 4.99 24.49 -1.22
CA GLY A 194 5.70 25.74 -0.93
C GLY A 194 5.86 26.06 0.56
N GLU A 195 5.31 25.24 1.45
CA GLU A 195 5.60 25.27 2.88
C GLU A 195 7.00 24.68 3.13
N VAL A 196 7.74 25.28 4.07
CA VAL A 196 9.07 24.78 4.44
C VAL A 196 8.87 23.69 5.50
N PRO A 197 9.25 22.44 5.23
CA PRO A 197 9.06 21.34 6.17
C PRO A 197 10.05 21.43 7.33
N HIS A 198 9.57 21.17 8.54
CA HIS A 198 10.34 21.26 9.77
C HIS A 198 10.76 19.87 10.25
N ARG A 199 12.06 19.60 10.27
CA ARG A 199 12.56 18.35 10.85
C ARG A 199 12.41 18.43 12.38
N PRO A 200 11.77 17.45 13.04
CA PRO A 200 11.72 17.40 14.49
C PRO A 200 13.12 17.17 15.09
N ALA A 201 13.21 17.32 16.41
CA ALA A 201 14.37 16.87 17.16
C ALA A 201 14.59 15.36 16.94
N PRO A 202 15.85 14.86 17.02
CA PRO A 202 16.10 13.43 17.00
C PRO A 202 15.27 12.71 18.05
N PHE A 203 14.81 11.50 17.72
CA PHE A 203 14.10 10.64 18.65
C PHE A 203 14.99 10.31 19.85
N ASP A 204 14.42 10.46 21.04
CA ASP A 204 15.07 10.10 22.30
C ASP A 204 14.82 8.62 22.57
N TRP A 205 15.81 7.79 22.28
CA TRP A 205 15.69 6.35 22.39
C TRP A 205 15.58 5.93 23.86
N PRO A 206 14.61 5.08 24.20
CA PRO A 206 14.55 4.51 25.54
C PRO A 206 15.82 3.71 25.89
N PRO A 207 16.27 3.70 27.15
CA PRO A 207 17.53 3.06 27.57
C PRO A 207 17.72 1.60 27.12
N GLN A 208 16.64 0.84 26.95
CA GLN A 208 16.69 -0.57 26.54
C GLN A 208 17.11 -0.79 25.08
N TYR A 209 17.21 0.26 24.26
CA TYR A 209 17.61 0.16 22.86
C TYR A 209 19.10 0.52 22.62
N HIS A 210 19.85 0.82 23.68
CA HIS A 210 21.27 1.18 23.64
C HIS A 210 22.23 0.00 23.91
#